data_AF-A0A1S6XNH4-F1
#
_entry.id   AF-A0A1S6XNH4-F1
#
_cell.length_a   1.000
_cell.length_b   1.000
_cell.length_c   1.000
_cell.angle_alpha   90.00
_cell.angle_beta   90.00
_cell.angle_gamma   90.00
#
_symmetry.space_group_name_H-M   'P 1'
#
loop_
_entity.id
_entity.type
_entity.pdbx_description
1 polymer ?
#
loop_
_entity_poly.entity_id
_entity_poly.type
_entity_poly.pdbx_seq_one_letter_code
_entity_poly.pdbx_strand_id
1 'polypeptide(L)'
;MYAKGGTNLTMTLDKVEIKGVEMGVYMEKEGKSLTIRGNSTIEFKENGIGVGVWGKVESVNLNDVTIKGEGVGSMGVYVGVYTKGTGNGTVALEDVRISKVGTGVRVEGRETLTITKGSVDFTGNNGVGVYLGSLVTKASLKGTTITGQNKGTGVYAVGGRGMGS
;
A
#
# COMPACT_ATOMS: atom_id res chain seq x y z
N MET A 1 11.02 11.37 -0.13
CA MET A 1 12.32 11.01 0.50
C MET A 1 12.78 9.68 -0.05
N TYR A 2 14.08 9.52 -0.34
CA TYR A 2 14.66 8.29 -0.88
C TYR A 2 15.68 7.75 0.11
N ALA A 3 15.41 6.59 0.71
CA ALA A 3 16.37 5.93 1.59
C ALA A 3 16.82 4.61 0.95
N LYS A 4 18.09 4.59 0.54
CA LYS A 4 18.76 3.42 -0.02
C LYS A 4 19.51 2.72 1.11
N GLY A 5 18.80 1.93 1.92
CA GLY A 5 19.34 1.35 3.16
C GLY A 5 19.74 -0.13 3.05
N GLY A 6 20.84 -0.50 3.70
CA GLY A 6 21.22 -1.90 3.96
C GLY A 6 20.24 -2.61 4.91
N THR A 7 20.49 -3.89 5.17
CA THR A 7 19.64 -4.91 5.85
C THR A 7 18.80 -4.49 7.07
N ASN A 8 19.06 -3.34 7.70
CA ASN A 8 18.44 -2.93 8.96
C ASN A 8 17.79 -1.54 8.94
N LEU A 9 17.66 -0.90 7.77
CA LEU A 9 17.07 0.43 7.71
C LEU A 9 15.62 0.41 8.23
N THR A 10 15.37 1.17 9.30
CA THR A 10 14.02 1.46 9.79
C THR A 10 13.73 2.93 9.52
N MET A 11 12.63 3.20 8.81
CA MET A 11 12.18 4.55 8.50
C MET A 11 10.93 4.86 9.32
N THR A 12 10.95 5.96 10.08
CA THR A 12 9.77 6.50 10.76
C THR A 12 9.53 7.93 10.31
N LEU A 13 8.33 8.20 9.81
CA LEU A 13 7.84 9.53 9.44
C LEU A 13 6.70 9.90 10.38
N ASP A 14 6.81 11.04 11.06
CA ASP A 14 5.82 11.52 12.02
C ASP A 14 5.40 12.94 11.64
N LYS A 15 4.09 13.16 11.44
CA LYS A 15 3.51 14.46 11.05
C LYS A 15 4.16 15.08 9.81
N VAL A 16 4.33 14.28 8.75
CA VAL A 16 4.95 14.76 7.51
C VAL A 16 3.92 15.22 6.48
N GLU A 17 4.30 16.21 5.68
CA GLU A 17 3.55 16.67 4.52
C GLU A 17 4.42 16.49 3.26
N ILE A 18 3.90 15.76 2.27
CA ILE A 18 4.58 15.51 0.99
C ILE A 18 3.63 15.93 -0.12
N LYS A 19 4.09 16.80 -1.03
CA LYS A 19 3.29 17.35 -2.13
C LYS A 19 4.13 17.54 -3.38
N GLY A 20 3.47 17.53 -4.55
CA GLY A 20 4.09 17.91 -5.82
C GLY A 20 5.08 16.89 -6.38
N VAL A 21 5.04 15.65 -5.90
CA VAL A 21 5.94 14.55 -6.30
C VAL A 21 5.18 13.50 -7.11
N GLU A 22 5.88 12.76 -7.94
CA GLU A 22 5.33 11.53 -8.55
C GLU A 22 5.27 10.39 -7.51
N MET A 23 6.31 10.27 -6.68
CA MET A 23 6.43 9.23 -5.65
C MET A 23 6.47 9.86 -4.25
N GLY A 24 5.48 9.58 -3.42
CA GLY A 24 5.41 10.12 -2.06
C GLY A 24 6.50 9.58 -1.14
N VAL A 25 6.38 8.30 -0.79
CA VAL A 25 7.35 7.54 0.00
C VAL A 25 7.77 6.29 -0.75
N TYR A 26 9.07 6.06 -0.80
CA TYR A 26 9.67 4.94 -1.51
C TYR A 26 10.68 4.22 -0.61
N MET A 27 10.48 2.92 -0.40
CA MET A 27 11.40 2.05 0.33
C MET A 27 11.63 0.75 -0.44
N GLU A 28 12.89 0.39 -0.67
CA GLU A 28 13.26 -0.77 -1.47
C GLU A 28 14.36 -1.62 -0.80
N LYS A 29 14.72 -2.73 -1.47
CA LYS A 29 15.85 -3.62 -1.14
C LYS A 29 15.72 -4.29 0.23
N GLU A 30 16.68 -4.07 1.13
CA GLU A 30 16.82 -4.77 2.41
C GLU A 30 16.46 -3.89 3.60
N GLY A 31 15.63 -2.86 3.40
CA GLY A 31 15.07 -2.13 4.52
C GLY A 31 14.29 -3.06 5.45
N LYS A 32 14.28 -2.78 6.75
CA LYS A 32 13.61 -3.57 7.77
C LYS A 32 12.14 -3.17 7.93
N SER A 33 11.86 -1.89 8.16
CA SER A 33 10.49 -1.42 8.40
C SER A 33 10.23 0.03 7.99
N LEU A 34 8.99 0.29 7.57
CA LEU A 34 8.46 1.62 7.31
C LEU A 34 7.31 1.91 8.28
N THR A 35 7.39 3.04 8.98
CA THR A 35 6.28 3.60 9.77
C THR A 35 5.99 5.02 9.32
N ILE A 36 4.73 5.35 9.06
CA ILE A 36 4.25 6.72 8.82
C ILE A 36 3.08 6.98 9.75
N ARG A 37 3.10 8.09 10.48
CA ARG A 37 2.06 8.38 11.47
C ARG A 37 1.79 9.84 11.73
N GLY A 38 0.74 10.09 12.51
CA GLY A 38 0.47 11.40 13.12
C GLY A 38 -0.09 12.40 12.13
N ASN A 39 -1.25 12.11 11.54
CA ASN A 39 -1.91 12.95 10.55
C ASN A 39 -0.98 13.38 9.40
N SER A 40 -0.19 12.43 8.90
CA SER A 40 0.69 12.69 7.77
C SER A 40 -0.13 12.79 6.48
N THR A 41 0.27 13.69 5.58
CA THR A 41 -0.40 13.90 4.29
C THR A 41 0.57 13.65 3.13
N ILE A 42 0.15 12.83 2.18
CA ILE A 42 0.91 12.49 0.97
C ILE A 42 0.04 12.78 -0.25
N GLU A 43 0.39 13.83 -0.99
CA GLU A 43 -0.18 14.14 -2.30
C GLU A 43 0.85 13.87 -3.39
N PHE A 44 0.46 13.04 -4.35
CA PHE A 44 1.31 12.64 -5.47
C PHE A 44 0.55 12.77 -6.79
N LYS A 45 1.31 12.92 -7.87
CA LYS A 45 0.80 13.30 -9.19
C LYS A 45 0.87 12.16 -10.19
N GLU A 46 0.20 12.38 -11.33
CA GLU A 46 0.28 11.52 -12.50
C GLU A 46 -0.11 10.05 -12.19
N ASN A 47 0.60 9.09 -12.80
CA ASN A 47 0.43 7.65 -12.54
C ASN A 47 1.33 7.15 -11.39
N GLY A 48 1.72 8.07 -10.49
CA GLY A 48 2.66 7.80 -9.43
C GLY A 48 2.12 6.92 -8.30
N ILE A 49 2.89 6.85 -7.21
CA ILE A 49 2.56 6.04 -6.03
C ILE A 49 2.70 6.88 -4.75
N GLY A 50 1.67 6.86 -3.92
CA GLY A 50 1.69 7.53 -2.61
C GLY A 50 2.71 6.90 -1.67
N VAL A 51 2.53 5.62 -1.34
CA VAL A 51 3.49 4.83 -0.55
C VAL A 51 3.85 3.57 -1.30
N GLY A 52 5.10 3.49 -1.74
CA GLY A 52 5.63 2.35 -2.45
C GLY A 52 6.69 1.63 -1.63
N VAL A 53 6.50 0.32 -1.45
CA VAL A 53 7.45 -0.55 -0.76
C VAL A 53 7.75 -1.77 -1.63
N TRP A 54 9.04 -2.03 -1.84
CA TRP A 54 9.56 -3.16 -2.62
C TRP A 54 10.59 -3.94 -1.79
N GLY A 55 11.05 -5.06 -2.34
CA GLY A 55 12.09 -5.86 -1.70
C GLY A 55 11.61 -6.59 -0.46
N LYS A 56 12.52 -6.77 0.50
CA LYS A 56 12.37 -7.64 1.67
C LYS A 56 11.89 -6.88 2.93
N VAL A 57 11.30 -5.70 2.77
CA VAL A 57 10.79 -4.90 3.91
C VAL A 57 9.79 -5.71 4.72
N GLU A 58 10.12 -6.01 5.98
CA GLU A 58 9.38 -6.94 6.82
C GLU A 58 8.05 -6.37 7.31
N SER A 59 8.00 -5.06 7.59
CA SER A 59 6.77 -4.42 8.08
C SER A 59 6.54 -3.03 7.51
N VAL A 60 5.28 -2.76 7.17
CA VAL A 60 4.79 -1.46 6.72
C VAL A 60 3.61 -1.07 7.61
N ASN A 61 3.76 0.01 8.38
CA ASN A 61 2.76 0.50 9.31
C ASN A 61 2.39 1.94 8.98
N LEU A 62 1.15 2.17 8.57
CA LEU A 62 0.59 3.52 8.40
C LEU A 62 -0.50 3.72 9.46
N ASN A 63 -0.43 4.80 10.23
CA ASN A 63 -1.43 5.14 11.25
C ASN A 63 -1.82 6.62 11.14
N ASP A 64 -3.09 6.92 10.87
CA ASP A 64 -3.57 8.30 10.70
C ASP A 64 -2.82 9.02 9.56
N VAL A 65 -3.05 8.53 8.33
CA VAL A 65 -2.37 9.00 7.12
C VAL A 65 -3.39 9.27 6.02
N THR A 66 -3.27 10.43 5.38
CA THR A 66 -4.05 10.78 4.18
C THR A 66 -3.17 10.67 2.94
N ILE A 67 -3.62 9.90 1.95
CA ILE A 67 -2.94 9.65 0.68
C ILE A 67 -3.87 10.05 -0.46
N LYS A 68 -3.40 10.92 -1.35
CA LYS A 68 -4.22 11.48 -2.44
C LYS A 68 -3.45 11.50 -3.74
N GLY A 69 -3.98 10.80 -4.75
CA GLY A 69 -3.43 10.79 -6.10
C GLY A 69 -4.18 11.73 -7.04
N GLU A 70 -3.97 11.52 -8.35
CA GLU A 70 -4.60 12.31 -9.42
C GLU A 70 -5.35 11.49 -10.49
N GLY A 71 -5.54 10.17 -10.34
CA GLY A 71 -6.40 9.41 -11.26
C GLY A 71 -6.08 7.94 -11.48
N VAL A 72 -6.56 7.44 -12.63
CA VAL A 72 -6.81 6.02 -12.96
C VAL A 72 -5.58 5.12 -13.05
N GLY A 73 -4.39 5.67 -13.32
CA GLY A 73 -3.15 4.90 -13.41
C GLY A 73 -2.34 4.86 -12.12
N SER A 74 -2.80 5.57 -11.08
CA SER A 74 -2.02 5.82 -9.87
C SER A 74 -2.36 4.82 -8.75
N MET A 75 -1.45 4.65 -7.79
CA MET A 75 -1.63 3.75 -6.65
C MET A 75 -1.48 4.48 -5.32
N GLY A 76 -2.40 4.27 -4.39
CA GLY A 76 -2.30 4.83 -3.03
C GLY A 76 -1.16 4.17 -2.24
N VAL A 77 -1.32 2.88 -1.96
CA VAL A 77 -0.31 2.05 -1.28
C VAL A 77 0.03 0.84 -2.15
N TYR A 78 1.31 0.65 -2.43
CA TYR A 78 1.83 -0.50 -3.16
C TYR A 78 2.91 -1.20 -2.33
N VAL A 79 2.73 -2.50 -2.07
CA VAL A 79 3.71 -3.35 -1.40
C VAL A 79 4.00 -4.58 -2.27
N GLY A 80 5.10 -4.50 -3.01
CA GLY A 80 5.49 -5.48 -4.03
C GLY A 80 6.59 -6.44 -3.60
N VAL A 81 6.96 -7.32 -4.52
CA VAL A 81 8.06 -8.29 -4.42
C VAL A 81 9.22 -7.84 -5.32
N TYR A 82 10.47 -8.10 -4.92
CA TYR A 82 11.65 -7.94 -5.79
C TYR A 82 12.19 -9.28 -6.33
N THR A 83 12.09 -10.37 -5.56
CA THR A 83 12.50 -11.72 -5.96
C THR A 83 11.36 -12.71 -5.74
N LYS A 84 11.05 -13.55 -6.75
CA LYS A 84 10.05 -14.62 -6.61
C LYS A 84 10.33 -15.44 -5.34
N GLY A 85 9.32 -15.57 -4.47
CA GLY A 85 9.36 -16.50 -3.33
C GLY A 85 9.59 -15.89 -1.95
N THR A 86 9.60 -14.56 -1.77
CA THR A 86 9.62 -13.94 -0.43
C THR A 86 8.26 -13.34 -0.12
N GLY A 87 7.43 -14.10 0.59
CA GLY A 87 6.10 -13.67 1.06
C GLY A 87 6.09 -13.18 2.51
N ASN A 88 7.22 -13.15 3.20
CA ASN A 88 7.25 -12.86 4.63
C ASN A 88 7.03 -11.36 4.89
N GLY A 89 6.25 -11.05 5.92
CA GLY A 89 6.07 -9.68 6.41
C GLY A 89 4.62 -9.23 6.49
N THR A 90 4.43 -8.04 7.03
CA THR A 90 3.12 -7.52 7.43
C THR A 90 2.87 -6.12 6.89
N VAL A 91 1.62 -5.85 6.53
CA VAL A 91 1.13 -4.53 6.18
C VAL A 91 -0.02 -4.19 7.12
N ALA A 92 0.12 -3.11 7.90
CA ALA A 92 -0.90 -2.61 8.81
C ALA A 92 -1.26 -1.16 8.45
N LEU A 93 -2.51 -0.94 8.11
CA LEU A 93 -3.07 0.37 7.76
C LEU A 93 -4.17 0.71 8.77
N GLU A 94 -3.91 1.66 9.66
CA GLU A 94 -4.85 2.13 10.67
C GLU A 94 -5.27 3.57 10.38
N ASP A 95 -6.58 3.81 10.25
CA ASP A 95 -7.16 5.10 9.90
C ASP A 95 -6.54 5.79 8.67
N VAL A 96 -6.20 4.98 7.66
CA VAL A 96 -5.63 5.47 6.40
C VAL A 96 -6.75 5.87 5.44
N ARG A 97 -6.65 7.07 4.86
CA ARG A 97 -7.60 7.60 3.88
C ARG A 97 -6.92 7.74 2.53
N ILE A 98 -7.37 6.96 1.54
CA ILE A 98 -6.83 6.94 0.18
C ILE A 98 -7.91 7.47 -0.77
N SER A 99 -7.56 8.41 -1.64
CA SER A 99 -8.51 8.98 -2.61
C SER A 99 -7.87 9.33 -3.94
N LYS A 100 -8.70 9.39 -4.99
CA LYS A 100 -8.33 9.80 -6.36
C LYS A 100 -7.22 8.93 -6.97
N VAL A 101 -7.36 7.62 -6.82
CA VAL A 101 -6.41 6.62 -7.34
C VAL A 101 -7.11 5.59 -8.20
N GLY A 102 -6.36 4.96 -9.11
CA GLY A 102 -6.83 3.79 -9.84
C GLY A 102 -6.83 2.54 -8.98
N THR A 103 -5.77 2.37 -8.18
CA THR A 103 -5.67 1.31 -7.18
C THR A 103 -5.48 1.88 -5.79
N GLY A 104 -6.35 1.52 -4.84
CA GLY A 104 -6.25 1.96 -3.45
C GLY A 104 -5.04 1.36 -2.74
N VAL A 105 -5.12 0.05 -2.46
CA VAL A 105 -4.08 -0.73 -1.78
C VAL A 105 -3.76 -1.95 -2.65
N ARG A 106 -2.48 -2.19 -2.94
CA ARG A 106 -2.00 -3.38 -3.63
C ARG A 106 -0.91 -4.05 -2.82
N VAL A 107 -1.15 -5.28 -2.37
CA VAL A 107 -0.18 -6.10 -1.65
C VAL A 107 0.07 -7.38 -2.43
N GLU A 108 1.28 -7.55 -2.94
CA GLU A 108 1.67 -8.74 -3.71
C GLU A 108 2.71 -9.60 -3.01
N GLY A 109 3.46 -9.01 -2.08
CA GLY A 109 4.68 -9.62 -1.53
C GLY A 109 4.70 -9.88 -0.05
N ARG A 110 3.56 -9.84 0.63
CA ARG A 110 3.48 -9.97 2.09
C ARG A 110 2.42 -10.98 2.48
N GLU A 111 2.65 -11.62 3.61
CA GLU A 111 1.81 -12.70 4.12
C GLU A 111 0.49 -12.13 4.64
N THR A 112 0.57 -10.98 5.32
CA THR A 112 -0.56 -10.40 6.02
C THR A 112 -0.85 -8.96 5.61
N LEU A 113 -2.14 -8.67 5.43
CA LEU A 113 -2.69 -7.32 5.34
C LEU A 113 -3.73 -7.11 6.45
N THR A 114 -3.59 -6.05 7.23
CA THR A 114 -4.62 -5.57 8.15
C THR A 114 -4.97 -4.13 7.81
N ILE A 115 -6.24 -3.85 7.54
CA ILE A 115 -6.78 -2.49 7.41
C ILE A 115 -7.83 -2.30 8.49
N THR A 116 -7.68 -1.24 9.29
CA THR A 116 -8.61 -0.89 10.36
C THR A 116 -9.01 0.58 10.23
N LYS A 117 -10.32 0.86 10.18
CA LYS A 117 -10.87 2.21 9.94
C LYS A 117 -10.41 2.79 8.60
N GLY A 118 -10.59 4.09 8.40
CA GLY A 118 -10.19 4.78 7.19
C GLY A 118 -11.11 4.53 5.99
N SER A 119 -10.64 4.94 4.82
CA SER A 119 -11.41 4.86 3.57
C SER A 119 -10.52 4.70 2.35
N VAL A 120 -11.04 4.03 1.33
CA VAL A 120 -10.41 3.91 0.02
C VAL A 120 -11.42 4.32 -1.04
N ASP A 121 -11.14 5.42 -1.74
CA ASP A 121 -11.93 5.91 -2.87
C ASP A 121 -11.14 5.78 -4.18
N PHE A 122 -11.54 4.81 -5.01
CA PHE A 122 -10.85 4.46 -6.25
C PHE A 122 -11.71 4.74 -7.49
N THR A 123 -11.06 4.89 -8.64
CA THR A 123 -11.72 5.20 -9.92
C THR A 123 -11.19 4.34 -11.07
N GLY A 124 -11.88 4.40 -12.21
CA GLY A 124 -11.54 3.67 -13.42
C GLY A 124 -12.34 2.39 -13.66
N ASN A 125 -12.53 2.08 -14.94
CA ASN A 125 -13.26 0.87 -15.36
C ASN A 125 -12.60 -0.43 -14.87
N ASN A 126 -11.27 -0.41 -14.73
CA ASN A 126 -10.47 -1.52 -14.19
C ASN A 126 -9.86 -1.15 -12.83
N GLY A 127 -10.40 -0.14 -12.15
CA GLY A 127 -9.90 0.30 -10.84
C GLY A 127 -10.10 -0.75 -9.77
N VAL A 128 -9.24 -0.77 -8.76
CA VAL A 128 -9.31 -1.75 -7.66
C VAL A 128 -9.15 -1.05 -6.32
N GLY A 129 -10.08 -1.25 -5.38
CA GLY A 129 -9.94 -0.72 -4.03
C GLY A 129 -8.79 -1.39 -3.28
N VAL A 130 -8.87 -2.71 -3.11
CA VAL A 130 -7.83 -3.52 -2.45
C VAL A 130 -7.50 -4.74 -3.30
N TYR A 131 -6.24 -4.86 -3.72
CA TYR A 131 -5.69 -5.98 -4.48
C TYR A 131 -4.78 -6.83 -3.59
N LEU A 132 -5.04 -8.13 -3.55
CA LEU A 132 -4.24 -9.13 -2.83
C LEU A 132 -3.65 -10.14 -3.82
N GLY A 133 -2.32 -10.13 -3.93
CA GLY A 133 -1.57 -11.11 -4.70
C GLY A 133 -1.54 -12.49 -4.04
N SER A 134 -1.05 -13.48 -4.79
CA SER A 134 -1.10 -14.89 -4.39
C SER A 134 -0.26 -15.26 -3.16
N LEU A 135 0.63 -14.37 -2.70
CA LEU A 135 1.45 -14.57 -1.50
C LEU A 135 0.76 -14.09 -0.22
N VAL A 136 -0.37 -13.37 -0.33
CA VAL A 136 -1.15 -12.94 0.83
C VAL A 136 -1.97 -14.13 1.32
N THR A 137 -1.64 -14.63 2.51
CA THR A 137 -2.34 -15.77 3.13
C THR A 137 -3.43 -15.31 4.10
N LYS A 138 -3.33 -14.08 4.62
CA LYS A 138 -4.30 -13.50 5.55
C LYS A 138 -4.56 -12.03 5.26
N ALA A 139 -5.84 -11.67 5.14
CA ALA A 139 -6.28 -10.29 5.07
C ALA A 139 -7.43 -10.03 6.05
N SER A 140 -7.39 -8.91 6.75
CA SER A 140 -8.46 -8.44 7.64
C SER A 140 -8.76 -6.97 7.36
N LEU A 141 -10.00 -6.66 7.02
CA LEU A 141 -10.47 -5.29 6.78
C LEU A 141 -11.63 -5.03 7.74
N LYS A 142 -11.45 -4.11 8.70
CA LYS A 142 -12.44 -3.85 9.76
C LYS A 142 -12.73 -2.35 9.87
N GLY A 143 -13.99 -1.97 9.68
CA GLY A 143 -14.43 -0.57 9.81
C GLY A 143 -13.92 0.35 8.70
N THR A 144 -13.38 -0.20 7.61
CA THR A 144 -12.93 0.53 6.44
C THR A 144 -14.06 0.67 5.44
N THR A 145 -14.21 1.86 4.85
CA THR A 145 -15.14 2.08 3.74
C THR A 145 -14.38 2.01 2.41
N ILE A 146 -14.87 1.22 1.46
CA ILE A 146 -14.28 1.13 0.11
C ILE A 146 -15.34 1.59 -0.89
N THR A 147 -15.06 2.68 -1.60
CA THR A 147 -15.91 3.22 -2.67
C THR A 147 -15.17 3.19 -3.98
N GLY A 148 -15.89 2.84 -5.04
CA GLY A 148 -15.36 2.79 -6.40
C GLY A 148 -16.28 3.53 -7.34
N GLN A 149 -15.69 4.28 -8.28
CA GLN A 149 -16.43 4.83 -9.41
C GLN A 149 -16.39 3.84 -10.60
N ASN A 150 -17.50 3.75 -11.34
CA ASN A 150 -17.64 2.90 -12.53
C ASN A 150 -17.66 1.38 -12.23
N LYS A 151 -17.16 0.56 -13.16
CA LYS A 151 -17.22 -0.91 -13.13
C LYS A 151 -16.04 -1.60 -12.44
N GLY A 152 -15.29 -0.87 -11.60
CA GLY A 152 -14.12 -1.42 -10.93
C GLY A 152 -14.43 -2.40 -9.79
N THR A 153 -13.40 -2.98 -9.19
CA THR A 153 -13.51 -4.05 -8.18
C THR A 153 -13.17 -3.52 -6.79
N GLY A 154 -14.07 -3.63 -5.82
CA GLY A 154 -13.82 -3.17 -4.44
C GLY A 154 -12.65 -3.91 -3.77
N VAL A 155 -12.73 -5.24 -3.71
CA VAL A 155 -11.66 -6.10 -3.17
C VAL A 155 -11.43 -7.26 -4.15
N TYR A 156 -10.18 -7.45 -4.57
CA TYR A 156 -9.77 -8.50 -5.49
C TYR A 156 -8.64 -9.32 -4.86
N ALA A 157 -8.87 -10.63 -4.71
CA ALA A 157 -7.88 -11.57 -4.20
C ALA A 157 -7.63 -12.66 -5.25
N VAL A 158 -6.36 -12.84 -5.64
CA VAL A 158 -5.98 -13.79 -6.71
C VAL A 158 -6.16 -15.26 -6.29
N GLY A 159 -6.24 -15.53 -4.99
CA GLY A 159 -6.22 -16.89 -4.44
C GLY A 159 -4.83 -17.50 -4.53
N GLY A 160 -4.39 -18.17 -3.46
CA GLY A 160 -3.15 -18.94 -3.48
C GLY A 160 -3.34 -20.18 -4.34
N ARG A 161 -2.45 -20.43 -5.31
CA ARG A 161 -2.33 -21.78 -5.90
C ARG A 161 -1.91 -22.69 -4.74
N GLY A 162 -2.83 -23.51 -4.25
CA GLY A 162 -2.52 -24.50 -3.22
C GLY A 162 -1.26 -25.24 -3.67
N MET A 163 -0.15 -25.02 -2.97
CA MET A 163 0.96 -25.94 -3.05
C MET A 163 0.44 -27.19 -2.35
N GLY A 164 -0.13 -28.10 -3.14
CA GLY A 164 -0.52 -29.42 -2.67
C GLY A 164 0.65 -30.02 -1.93
N SER A 165 0.36 -30.43 -0.69
CA SER A 165 1.20 -31.25 0.18
C SER A 165 1.68 -32.51 -0.53
#